data_AF-W6KQ55-F1
#
_entry.id   AF-W6KQ55-F1
#
_cell.length_a   1.000
_cell.length_b   1.000
_cell.length_c   1.000
_cell.angle_alpha   90.00
_cell.angle_beta   90.00
_cell.angle_gamma   90.00
#
_symmetry.space_group_name_H-M   'P 1'
#
loop_
_entity.id
_entity.type
_entity.pdbx_description
1 polymer ?
#
loop_
_entity_poly.entity_id
_entity_poly.type
_entity_poly.pdbx_seq_one_letter_code
_entity_poly.pdbx_strand_id
1 'polypeptide(L)'
;MEFLLVTNVSFPISTEFTRLTLLRLFSLWGEVYDIVMNRASGMASIAFIDSTCAQDALVHLNGCLLFGRQITVSVAPPPTCVVPGFFVTTRPTNTLLVQNESYLRILVVLRRIFGVQRIVPITSRSCTVYVDNLDIAIIAKELLSARRNCSMDSISVLFLSKRS
;
A
#
# COMPACT_ATOMS: atom_id res chain seq x y z
N MET A 1 13.80 -5.53 1.90
CA MET A 1 12.54 -4.77 1.85
C MET A 1 12.27 -4.18 3.21
N GLU A 2 12.23 -2.86 3.27
CA GLU A 2 12.11 -2.09 4.51
C GLU A 2 11.06 -1.00 4.34
N PHE A 3 10.33 -0.71 5.40
CA PHE A 3 9.26 0.28 5.39
C PHE A 3 9.72 1.49 6.19
N LEU A 4 9.53 2.68 5.63
CA LEU A 4 9.75 3.94 6.32
C LEU A 4 8.41 4.59 6.60
N LEU A 5 8.21 5.02 7.84
CA LEU A 5 7.07 5.83 8.24
C LEU A 5 7.53 7.28 8.25
N VAL A 6 6.90 8.06 7.38
CA VAL A 6 7.03 9.51 7.30
C VAL A 6 5.86 10.13 8.05
N THR A 7 6.13 10.89 9.10
CA THR A 7 5.12 11.63 9.85
C THR A 7 5.25 13.13 9.59
N ASN A 8 4.21 13.87 9.95
CA ASN A 8 4.08 15.32 9.72
C ASN A 8 4.03 15.71 8.23
N VAL A 9 3.47 14.84 7.40
CA VAL A 9 3.27 15.10 5.97
C VAL A 9 2.11 16.08 5.79
N SER A 10 2.37 17.18 5.08
CA SER A 10 1.36 18.16 4.70
C SER A 10 0.67 17.76 3.39
N PHE A 11 -0.65 17.99 3.31
CA PHE A 11 -1.48 17.76 2.12
C PHE A 11 -2.11 19.08 1.64
N PRO A 12 -1.32 20.01 1.08
CA PRO A 12 -1.79 21.36 0.78
C PRO A 12 -2.73 21.43 -0.43
N ILE A 13 -2.57 20.54 -1.42
CA ILE A 13 -3.30 20.60 -2.71
C ILE A 13 -4.13 19.34 -2.91
N SER A 14 -3.49 18.19 -3.11
CA SER A 14 -4.15 16.90 -3.29
C SER A 14 -3.28 15.76 -2.75
N THR A 15 -3.90 14.64 -2.43
CA THR A 15 -3.18 13.42 -2.01
C THR A 15 -2.24 12.94 -3.10
N GLU A 16 -2.68 12.91 -4.36
CA GLU A 16 -1.83 12.51 -5.49
C GLU A 16 -0.63 13.41 -5.69
N PHE A 17 -0.77 14.73 -5.51
CA PHE A 17 0.35 15.65 -5.62
C PHE A 17 1.41 15.34 -4.55
N THR A 18 0.99 15.21 -3.29
CA THR A 18 1.87 14.81 -2.20
C THR A 18 2.52 13.45 -2.46
N ARG A 19 1.77 12.49 -3.01
CA ARG A 19 2.28 11.17 -3.40
C ARG A 19 3.42 11.26 -4.39
N LEU A 20 3.23 12.04 -5.46
CA LEU A 20 4.21 12.22 -6.52
C LEU A 20 5.45 12.96 -6.02
N THR A 21 5.28 13.95 -5.14
CA THR A 21 6.42 14.64 -4.52
C THR A 21 7.23 13.70 -3.63
N LEU A 22 6.56 12.90 -2.79
CA LEU A 22 7.22 11.88 -1.98
C LEU A 22 7.91 10.83 -2.86
N LEU A 23 7.24 10.32 -3.91
CA LEU A 23 7.84 9.40 -4.86
C LEU A 23 9.14 9.96 -5.43
N ARG A 24 9.12 11.22 -5.88
CA ARG A 24 10.29 11.88 -6.49
C ARG A 24 11.43 12.13 -5.50
N LEU A 25 11.10 12.43 -4.25
CA LEU A 25 12.10 12.62 -3.18
C LEU A 25 12.76 11.30 -2.78
N PHE A 26 11.96 10.27 -2.56
CA PHE A 26 12.44 8.98 -2.09
C PHE A 26 13.07 8.15 -3.23
N SER A 27 12.65 8.36 -4.48
CA SER A 27 13.26 7.72 -5.66
C SER A 27 14.72 8.14 -5.91
N LEU A 28 15.18 9.25 -5.32
CA LEU A 28 16.58 9.67 -5.42
C LEU A 28 17.54 8.75 -4.67
N TRP A 29 17.03 8.03 -3.67
CA TRP A 29 17.83 7.18 -2.78
C TRP A 29 17.72 5.70 -3.11
N GLY A 30 16.71 5.32 -3.87
CA GLY A 30 16.51 3.96 -4.33
C GLY A 30 15.15 3.74 -4.96
N GLU A 31 14.91 2.53 -5.42
CA GLU A 31 13.66 2.17 -6.06
C GLU A 31 12.54 2.02 -5.02
N VAL A 32 11.59 2.95 -5.07
CA VAL A 32 10.40 2.97 -4.23
C VAL A 32 9.35 2.06 -4.86
N TYR A 33 8.96 1.03 -4.12
CA TYR A 33 7.96 0.07 -4.57
C TYR A 33 6.54 0.63 -4.46
N ASP A 34 6.18 1.18 -3.30
CA ASP A 34 4.83 1.69 -3.04
C ASP A 34 4.84 2.77 -1.95
N ILE A 35 3.81 3.63 -1.98
CA ILE A 35 3.60 4.72 -1.03
C ILE A 35 2.14 4.71 -0.60
N VAL A 36 1.92 4.37 0.67
CA VAL A 36 0.61 4.40 1.31
C VAL A 36 0.50 5.64 2.17
N MET A 37 -0.47 6.51 1.90
CA MET A 37 -0.65 7.75 2.68
C MET A 37 -1.95 7.72 3.46
N ASN A 38 -1.91 8.27 4.66
CA ASN A 38 -3.08 8.51 5.49
C ASN A 38 -3.23 10.01 5.75
N ARG A 39 -4.21 10.61 5.07
CA ARG A 39 -4.51 12.05 5.17
C ARG A 39 -5.04 12.44 6.55
N ALA A 40 -5.79 11.57 7.21
CA ALA A 40 -6.39 11.86 8.51
C ALA A 40 -5.34 12.02 9.61
N SER A 41 -4.23 11.28 9.49
CA SER A 41 -3.16 11.28 10.49
C SER A 41 -1.90 12.05 10.07
N GLY A 42 -1.82 12.57 8.84
CA GLY A 42 -0.60 13.26 8.39
C GLY A 42 0.59 12.32 8.21
N MET A 43 0.34 11.05 7.90
CA MET A 43 1.38 10.01 7.83
C MET A 43 1.46 9.40 6.43
N ALA A 44 2.66 8.96 6.04
CA ALA A 44 2.90 8.19 4.83
C ALA A 44 3.86 7.03 5.12
N SER A 45 3.52 5.83 4.69
CA SER A 45 4.38 4.65 4.70
C SER A 45 4.97 4.47 3.32
N ILE A 46 6.30 4.39 3.24
CA ILE A 46 7.07 4.24 2.01
C ILE A 46 7.77 2.90 2.05
N ALA A 47 7.62 2.13 0.97
CA ALA A 47 8.13 0.79 0.87
C ALA A 47 9.31 0.75 -0.12
N PHE A 48 10.51 0.47 0.38
CA PHE A 48 11.70 0.30 -0.47
C PHE A 48 11.96 -1.17 -0.79
N ILE A 49 12.41 -1.43 -2.01
CA ILE A 49 12.87 -2.77 -2.41
C ILE A 49 14.06 -3.19 -1.54
N ASP A 50 15.07 -2.33 -1.48
CA ASP A 50 16.32 -2.55 -0.75
C ASP A 50 16.34 -1.84 0.60
N SER A 51 16.77 -2.57 1.65
CA SER A 51 16.90 -2.03 3.01
C SER A 51 18.02 -1.01 3.13
N THR A 52 19.11 -1.17 2.37
CA THR A 52 20.21 -0.21 2.33
C THR A 52 19.73 1.17 1.85
N CYS A 53 18.97 1.21 0.76
CA CYS A 53 18.37 2.43 0.24
C CYS A 53 17.39 3.07 1.24
N ALA A 54 16.64 2.25 1.99
CA ALA A 54 15.72 2.77 3.01
C ALA A 54 16.47 3.44 4.17
N GLN A 55 17.57 2.86 4.62
CA GLN A 55 18.42 3.44 5.67
C GLN A 55 19.09 4.73 5.20
N ASP A 56 19.60 4.77 3.97
CA ASP A 56 20.17 5.98 3.39
C ASP A 56 19.13 7.09 3.28
N ALA A 57 17.93 6.77 2.79
CA ALA A 57 16.81 7.71 2.72
C ALA A 57 16.41 8.21 4.12
N LEU A 58 16.40 7.34 5.13
CA LEU A 58 16.10 7.74 6.51
C LEU A 58 17.11 8.74 7.04
N VAL A 59 18.41 8.48 6.86
CA VAL A 59 19.47 9.35 7.38
C VAL A 59 19.41 10.74 6.73
N HIS A 60 19.11 10.81 5.43
CA HIS A 60 19.16 12.08 4.70
C HIS A 60 17.83 12.83 4.64
N LEU A 61 16.68 12.14 4.72
CA LEU A 61 15.36 12.77 4.63
C LEU A 61 14.72 13.04 5.99
N ASN A 62 15.24 12.47 7.08
CA ASN A 62 14.74 12.78 8.41
C ASN A 62 15.02 14.25 8.78
N GLY A 63 13.97 15.02 9.07
CA GLY A 63 14.04 16.46 9.31
C GLY A 63 13.98 17.32 8.04
N CYS A 64 13.78 16.72 6.86
CA CYS A 64 13.67 17.46 5.60
C CYS A 64 12.40 18.33 5.56
N LEU A 65 12.46 19.48 4.88
CA LEU A 65 11.32 20.36 4.69
C LEU A 65 10.48 19.93 3.48
N LEU A 66 9.28 19.41 3.73
CA LEU A 66 8.27 19.12 2.72
C LEU A 66 7.10 20.10 2.87
N PHE A 67 6.84 20.90 1.82
CA PHE A 67 5.77 21.92 1.82
C PHE A 67 5.81 22.87 3.03
N GLY A 68 7.02 23.25 3.47
CA GLY A 68 7.21 24.13 4.62
C GLY A 68 7.05 23.48 5.99
N ARG A 69 6.88 22.15 6.07
CA ARG A 69 6.91 21.39 7.33
C ARG A 69 8.06 20.40 7.35
N GLN A 70 8.71 20.26 8.51
CA GLN A 70 9.72 19.23 8.70
C GLN A 70 9.06 17.86 8.81
N ILE A 71 9.40 16.96 7.89
CA ILE A 71 8.99 15.56 7.96
C ILE A 71 9.90 14.80 8.89
N THR A 72 9.33 13.85 9.63
CA THR A 72 10.11 12.91 10.44
C THR A 72 10.05 11.56 9.77
N VAL A 73 11.20 10.95 9.51
CA VAL A 73 11.30 9.63 8.89
C VAL A 73 11.78 8.64 9.95
N SER A 74 11.07 7.54 10.09
CA SER A 74 11.36 6.48 11.06
C SER A 74 11.24 5.12 10.40
N VAL A 75 12.00 4.14 10.90
CA VAL A 75 11.83 2.75 10.47
C VAL A 75 10.46 2.28 10.95
N ALA A 76 9.63 1.84 10.02
CA ALA A 76 8.32 1.32 10.31
C ALA A 76 8.35 -0.21 10.33
N PRO A 77 7.65 -0.87 11.26
CA PRO A 77 7.25 -2.24 11.03
C PRO A 77 6.36 -2.30 9.76
N PRO A 78 6.33 -3.44 9.06
CA PRO A 78 5.41 -3.63 7.94
C PRO A 78 3.98 -3.27 8.38
N PRO A 79 3.17 -2.65 7.50
CA PRO A 79 1.85 -2.17 7.88
C PRO A 79 1.03 -3.31 8.52
N THR A 80 0.46 -3.03 9.69
CA THR A 80 -0.34 -4.01 10.43
C THR A 80 -1.55 -4.39 9.60
N CYS A 81 -1.62 -5.64 9.18
CA CYS A 81 -2.83 -6.20 8.59
C CYS A 81 -3.95 -6.20 9.61
N VAL A 82 -5.14 -5.82 9.16
CA VAL A 82 -6.41 -6.06 9.88
C VAL A 82 -6.69 -7.56 10.02
N VAL A 83 -6.00 -8.41 9.24
CA VAL A 83 -6.11 -9.87 9.27
C VAL A 83 -5.11 -10.45 10.28
N PRO A 84 -5.56 -11.09 11.38
CA PRO A 84 -4.66 -11.71 12.36
C PRO A 84 -3.83 -12.84 11.72
N GLY A 85 -2.52 -12.85 11.98
CA GLY A 85 -1.57 -13.84 11.45
C GLY A 85 -1.00 -13.55 10.05
N PHE A 86 -1.40 -12.44 9.42
CA PHE A 86 -0.86 -12.00 8.13
C PHE A 86 -0.14 -10.66 8.28
N PHE A 87 0.83 -10.39 7.41
CA PHE A 87 1.49 -9.10 7.28
C PHE A 87 1.38 -8.58 5.86
N VAL A 88 1.26 -7.26 5.70
CA VAL A 88 1.19 -6.65 4.38
C VAL A 88 2.56 -6.80 3.76
N THR A 89 2.59 -7.42 2.59
CA THR A 89 3.77 -7.50 1.75
C THR A 89 3.50 -6.83 0.43
N THR A 90 4.55 -6.40 -0.22
CA THR A 90 4.43 -5.95 -1.59
C THR A 90 4.92 -6.98 -2.60
N ARG A 91 5.59 -8.04 -2.12
CA ARG A 91 5.90 -9.20 -2.96
C ARG A 91 4.59 -9.86 -3.39
N PRO A 92 4.43 -10.19 -4.69
CA PRO A 92 3.27 -10.93 -5.12
C PRO A 92 3.23 -12.23 -4.35
N THR A 93 2.07 -12.49 -3.77
CA THR A 93 1.77 -13.69 -2.99
C THR A 93 0.41 -14.18 -3.42
N ASN A 94 0.12 -15.41 -3.05
CA ASN A 94 -1.15 -16.07 -3.34
C ASN A 94 -2.33 -15.49 -2.53
N THR A 95 -2.09 -14.43 -1.76
CA THR A 95 -3.08 -13.80 -0.89
C THR A 95 -3.08 -12.29 -1.08
N LEU A 96 -4.27 -11.73 -1.29
CA LEU A 96 -4.49 -10.30 -1.48
C LEU A 96 -5.43 -9.77 -0.41
N LEU A 97 -5.21 -8.55 0.02
CA LEU A 97 -6.10 -7.75 0.83
C LEU A 97 -6.63 -6.62 -0.03
N VAL A 98 -7.95 -6.58 -0.18
CA VAL A 98 -8.65 -5.47 -0.84
C VAL A 98 -9.32 -4.65 0.25
N GLN A 99 -9.07 -3.34 0.28
CA GLN A 99 -9.72 -2.41 1.22
C GLN A 99 -10.32 -1.23 0.47
N ASN A 100 -11.20 -0.52 1.17
CA ASN A 100 -11.98 0.62 0.67
C ASN A 100 -12.90 0.25 -0.50
N GLU A 101 -13.37 -1.00 -0.56
CA GLU A 101 -14.28 -1.46 -1.60
C GLU A 101 -15.44 -2.29 -1.08
N SER A 102 -16.59 -2.15 -1.74
CA SER A 102 -17.77 -2.95 -1.41
C SER A 102 -17.51 -4.42 -1.75
N TYR A 103 -17.80 -5.32 -0.80
CA TYR A 103 -17.66 -6.76 -1.01
C TYR A 103 -18.37 -7.27 -2.27
N LEU A 104 -19.57 -6.76 -2.57
CA LEU A 104 -20.32 -7.11 -3.78
C LEU A 104 -19.58 -6.66 -5.04
N ARG A 105 -18.99 -5.45 -4.98
CA ARG A 105 -17.96 -4.90 -5.89
C ARG A 105 -16.94 -5.94 -6.31
N ILE A 106 -16.20 -6.33 -5.29
CA ILE A 106 -15.03 -7.20 -5.39
C ILE A 106 -15.44 -8.58 -5.92
N LEU A 107 -16.55 -9.12 -5.43
CA LEU A 107 -17.04 -10.43 -5.85
C LEU A 107 -17.44 -10.46 -7.33
N VAL A 108 -18.04 -9.39 -7.85
CA VAL A 108 -18.39 -9.28 -9.28
C VAL A 108 -17.15 -9.18 -10.16
N VAL A 109 -16.11 -8.44 -9.71
CA VAL A 109 -14.85 -8.31 -10.46
C VAL A 109 -14.09 -9.63 -10.47
N LEU A 110 -13.89 -10.23 -9.30
CA LEU A 110 -13.10 -11.45 -9.13
C LEU A 110 -13.79 -12.69 -9.70
N ARG A 111 -15.13 -12.73 -9.78
CA ARG A 111 -15.86 -13.81 -10.47
C ARG A 111 -15.49 -13.97 -11.94
N ARG A 112 -14.96 -12.91 -12.57
CA ARG A 112 -14.53 -12.94 -13.97
C ARG A 112 -13.11 -13.50 -14.13
N ILE A 113 -12.40 -13.74 -13.02
CA ILE A 113 -11.03 -14.22 -13.00
C ILE A 113 -11.05 -15.71 -12.63
N PHE A 114 -10.49 -16.55 -13.49
CA PHE A 114 -10.32 -17.97 -13.21
C PHE A 114 -9.10 -18.18 -12.30
N GLY A 115 -9.24 -18.97 -11.24
CA GLY A 115 -8.17 -19.26 -10.26
C GLY A 115 -8.17 -18.38 -8.99
N VAL A 116 -9.34 -17.83 -8.65
CA VAL A 116 -9.63 -17.33 -7.30
C VAL A 116 -10.21 -18.48 -6.48
N GLN A 117 -9.47 -19.01 -5.50
CA GLN A 117 -9.93 -20.10 -4.64
C GLN A 117 -11.03 -19.65 -3.69
N ARG A 118 -10.79 -18.53 -3.01
CA ARG A 118 -11.62 -18.11 -1.89
C ARG A 118 -11.57 -16.61 -1.68
N ILE A 119 -12.73 -16.02 -1.41
CA ILE A 119 -12.86 -14.62 -1.00
C ILE A 119 -13.46 -14.63 0.41
N VAL A 120 -12.75 -14.07 1.38
CA VAL A 120 -13.15 -13.99 2.78
C VAL A 120 -13.42 -12.53 3.12
N PRO A 121 -14.67 -12.12 3.36
CA PRO A 121 -14.96 -10.77 3.83
C PRO A 121 -14.40 -10.59 5.25
N ILE A 122 -13.73 -9.47 5.49
CA ILE A 122 -13.25 -9.07 6.81
C ILE A 122 -14.20 -8.02 7.39
N THR A 123 -14.57 -7.03 6.58
CA THR A 123 -15.49 -5.95 6.92
C THR A 123 -16.40 -5.65 5.73
N SER A 124 -17.36 -4.73 5.90
CA SER A 124 -18.22 -4.26 4.81
C SER A 124 -17.45 -3.59 3.66
N ARG A 125 -16.19 -3.18 3.91
CA ARG A 125 -15.32 -2.49 2.94
C ARG A 125 -13.96 -3.16 2.74
N SER A 126 -13.76 -4.38 3.23
CA SER A 126 -12.47 -5.07 3.13
C SER A 126 -12.63 -6.58 3.03
N CYS A 127 -11.83 -7.22 2.18
CA CYS A 127 -11.82 -8.67 2.05
C CYS A 127 -10.42 -9.22 1.74
N THR A 128 -10.19 -10.46 2.16
CA THR A 128 -9.03 -11.25 1.77
C THR A 128 -9.38 -12.13 0.58
N VAL A 129 -8.53 -12.16 -0.43
CA VAL A 129 -8.68 -13.00 -1.61
C VAL A 129 -7.52 -13.98 -1.63
N TYR A 130 -7.83 -15.26 -1.83
CA TYR A 130 -6.88 -16.35 -1.99
C TYR A 130 -6.92 -16.79 -3.46
N VAL A 131 -5.75 -16.85 -4.09
CA VAL A 131 -5.56 -17.19 -5.50
C VAL A 131 -4.56 -18.32 -5.63
N ASP A 132 -4.74 -19.17 -6.64
CA ASP A 132 -3.90 -20.36 -6.86
C ASP A 132 -2.49 -19.97 -7.36
N ASN A 133 -2.42 -18.94 -8.21
CA ASN A 133 -1.21 -18.56 -8.92
C ASN A 133 -0.84 -17.08 -8.69
N LEU A 134 0.46 -16.80 -8.71
CA LEU A 134 1.05 -15.47 -8.57
C LEU A 134 0.65 -14.54 -9.72
N ASP A 135 0.60 -15.05 -10.95
CA ASP A 135 0.21 -14.25 -12.13
C ASP A 135 -1.22 -13.73 -11.98
N ILE A 136 -2.10 -14.57 -11.43
CA ILE A 136 -3.50 -14.22 -11.16
C ILE A 136 -3.57 -13.15 -10.07
N ALA A 137 -2.69 -13.21 -9.06
CA ALA A 137 -2.62 -12.21 -8.01
C ALA A 137 -2.26 -10.82 -8.57
N ILE A 138 -1.32 -10.77 -9.52
CA ILE A 138 -0.90 -9.53 -10.19
C ILE A 138 -2.04 -8.99 -11.06
N ILE A 139 -2.64 -9.85 -11.90
CA ILE A 139 -3.78 -9.46 -12.76
C ILE A 139 -4.96 -8.96 -11.91
N ALA A 140 -5.27 -9.65 -10.81
CA ALA A 140 -6.34 -9.23 -9.91
C ALA A 140 -6.03 -7.88 -9.25
N LYS A 141 -4.79 -7.65 -8.83
CA LYS A 141 -4.35 -6.36 -8.28
C LYS A 141 -4.51 -5.26 -9.31
N GLU A 142 -4.01 -5.46 -10.53
CA GLU A 142 -4.11 -4.48 -11.61
C GLU A 142 -5.57 -4.16 -11.97
N LEU A 143 -6.42 -5.18 -12.10
CA LEU A 143 -7.84 -5.01 -12.44
C LEU A 143 -8.61 -4.23 -11.37
N LEU A 144 -8.30 -4.49 -10.11
CA LEU A 144 -8.92 -3.80 -8.97
C LEU A 144 -8.35 -2.38 -8.81
N SER A 145 -7.05 -2.15 -9.06
CA SER A 145 -6.45 -0.81 -8.99
C SER A 145 -6.79 0.08 -10.19
N ALA A 146 -6.99 -0.50 -11.38
CA ALA A 146 -7.28 0.25 -12.60
C ALA A 146 -8.70 0.84 -12.61
N ARG A 147 -9.63 0.22 -11.88
CA ARG A 147 -11.03 0.69 -11.82
C ARG A 147 -11.20 1.68 -10.68
N ARG A 148 -10.99 2.97 -10.97
CA ARG A 148 -11.32 4.05 -10.03
C ARG A 148 -12.80 3.96 -9.63
N ASN A 149 -13.04 3.95 -8.32
CA ASN A 149 -14.39 4.08 -7.79
C ASN A 149 -14.90 5.51 -7.96
N CYS A 150 -16.22 5.66 -8.15
CA CYS A 150 -16.89 6.96 -8.16
C CYS A 150 -16.95 7.61 -6.75
N SER A 151 -16.68 6.84 -5.68
CA SER A 151 -16.54 7.37 -4.33
C SER A 151 -15.12 7.87 -4.08
N MET A 152 -14.96 9.00 -3.39
CA MET A 152 -13.70 9.71 -3.10
C MET A 152 -12.58 8.87 -2.42
N ASP A 153 -12.82 7.62 -2.05
CA ASP A 153 -11.82 6.72 -1.47
C ASP A 153 -11.19 5.85 -2.56
N SER A 154 -9.85 5.93 -2.68
CA SER A 154 -9.09 5.04 -3.55
C SER A 154 -9.07 3.62 -2.99
N ILE A 155 -9.32 2.65 -3.89
CA ILE A 155 -9.22 1.22 -3.60
C ILE A 155 -7.76 0.90 -3.27
N SER A 156 -7.50 0.30 -2.11
CA SER A 156 -6.17 -0.21 -1.79
C SER A 156 -6.14 -1.73 -1.94
N VAL A 157 -5.22 -2.22 -2.76
CA VAL A 157 -5.00 -3.66 -2.97
C VAL A 157 -3.57 -4.00 -2.60
N LEU A 158 -3.42 -4.82 -1.58
CA LEU A 158 -2.16 -5.14 -0.93
C LEU A 158 -1.92 -6.65 -0.98
N PHE A 159 -0.69 -7.10 -1.12
CA PHE A 159 -0.38 -8.53 -1.00
C PHE A 159 -0.22 -8.90 0.48
N LEU A 160 -0.58 -10.12 0.85
CA LEU A 160 -0.48 -10.62 2.22
C LEU A 160 0.46 -11.81 2.27
N SER A 161 1.34 -11.84 3.27
CA SER A 161 2.10 -13.05 3.58
C SER A 161 1.73 -13.57 4.97
N LYS A 162 1.76 -14.88 5.13
CA LYS A 162 1.44 -15.56 6.39
C LYS A 162 2.66 -15.48 7.31
N ARG A 163 2.45 -15.08 8.57
CA ARG A 163 3.48 -15.14 9.61
C ARG A 163 3.65 -16.62 10.00
N SER A 164 4.80 -17.20 9.66
CA SER A 164 5.17 -18.57 10.05
C SER A 164 5.42 -18.67 11.54
#